data_AF-A0A0U5BFY1-F1
#
_entry.id   AF-A0A0U5BFY1-F1
#
_cell.length_a   1.000
_cell.length_b   1.000
_cell.length_c   1.000
_cell.angle_alpha   90.00
_cell.angle_beta   90.00
_cell.angle_gamma   90.00
#
_symmetry.space_group_name_H-M   'P 1'
#
loop_
_entity.id
_entity.type
_entity.pdbx_description
1 polymer ?
#
loop_
_entity_poly.entity_id
_entity_poly.type
_entity_poly.pdbx_seq_one_letter_code
_entity_poly.pdbx_strand_id
1 'polypeptide(L)'
;MTAALNRLFGATRWVHNEYIARARASYEAGHGHLSGYTGQRLVVTDGRANPETAWLKEFPSGVFRGSVTRAATGHQSFIASTSGRRNGPRLGRPRSKKKTARQSAEFPRAAFSIRGGWENTRAHGVGQLKLSKIGPVDSHDHA
;
A
#
# COMPACT_ATOMS: atom_id res chain seq x y z
N MET A 1 -6.38 -6.49 -17.49
CA MET A 1 -5.42 -6.25 -16.38
C MET A 1 -4.26 -7.25 -16.50
N THR A 2 -3.01 -6.78 -16.61
CA THR A 2 -1.85 -7.65 -16.88
C THR A 2 -1.51 -8.55 -15.67
N ALA A 3 -0.87 -9.69 -15.92
CA ALA A 3 -0.44 -10.61 -14.86
C ALA A 3 0.49 -9.94 -13.82
N ALA A 4 1.39 -9.06 -14.27
CA ALA A 4 2.31 -8.32 -13.40
C ALA A 4 1.57 -7.40 -12.41
N LEU A 5 0.54 -6.69 -12.86
CA LEU A 5 -0.23 -5.78 -12.00
C LEU A 5 -1.04 -6.56 -10.95
N ASN A 6 -1.60 -7.71 -11.33
CA ASN A 6 -2.27 -8.62 -10.38
C ASN A 6 -1.32 -9.09 -9.27
N ARG A 7 -0.08 -9.47 -9.62
CA ARG A 7 0.93 -9.89 -8.65
C ARG A 7 1.33 -8.74 -7.73
N LEU A 8 1.51 -7.52 -8.27
CA LEU A 8 1.79 -6.33 -7.48
C LEU A 8 0.68 -6.05 -6.46
N PHE A 9 -0.59 -6.09 -6.87
CA PHE A 9 -1.70 -5.87 -5.94
C PHE A 9 -1.77 -6.94 -4.86
N GLY A 10 -1.47 -8.20 -5.19
CA GLY A 10 -1.27 -9.27 -4.23
C GLY A 10 -0.17 -8.94 -3.22
N ALA A 11 1.01 -8.54 -3.70
CA ALA A 11 2.16 -8.15 -2.89
C ALA A 11 1.84 -7.00 -1.92
N THR A 12 1.19 -5.96 -2.45
CA THR A 12 0.85 -4.75 -1.70
C THR A 12 -0.18 -5.07 -0.61
N ARG A 13 -1.10 -5.99 -0.88
CA ARG A 13 -2.07 -6.51 0.09
C ARG A 13 -1.41 -7.35 1.16
N TRP A 14 -0.46 -8.22 0.79
CA TRP A 14 0.31 -9.01 1.75
C TRP A 14 1.05 -8.10 2.73
N VAL A 15 1.77 -7.09 2.22
CA VAL A 15 2.49 -6.09 3.05
C VAL A 15 1.54 -5.35 4.00
N HIS A 16 0.36 -4.95 3.52
CA HIS A 16 -0.65 -4.31 4.36
C HIS A 16 -1.08 -5.25 5.50
N ASN A 17 -1.40 -6.50 5.16
CA ASN A 17 -1.91 -7.48 6.12
C ASN A 17 -0.85 -7.86 7.14
N GLU A 18 0.41 -8.00 6.72
CA GLU A 18 1.55 -8.28 7.59
C GLU A 18 1.78 -7.15 8.59
N TYR A 19 1.70 -5.89 8.16
CA TYR A 19 1.74 -4.75 9.09
C TYR A 19 0.57 -4.81 10.09
N ILE A 20 -0.66 -5.04 9.63
CA ILE A 20 -1.83 -5.11 10.50
C ILE A 20 -1.68 -6.23 11.54
N ALA A 21 -1.17 -7.41 11.14
CA ALA A 21 -0.92 -8.52 12.06
C ALA A 21 0.08 -8.12 13.17
N ARG A 22 1.20 -7.50 12.81
CA ARG A 22 2.22 -7.03 13.76
C ARG A 22 1.70 -5.91 14.67
N ALA A 23 0.97 -4.95 14.10
CA ALA A 23 0.39 -3.84 14.86
C ALA A 23 -0.66 -4.34 15.86
N ARG A 24 -1.43 -5.36 15.49
CA ARG A 24 -2.38 -6.04 16.37
C ARG A 24 -1.69 -6.76 17.52
N ALA A 25 -0.65 -7.54 17.23
CA ALA A 25 0.13 -8.23 18.25
C ALA A 25 0.79 -7.24 19.23
N SER A 26 1.37 -6.14 18.72
CA SER A 26 1.93 -5.05 19.53
C SER A 26 0.89 -4.42 20.45
N TYR A 27 -0.33 -4.20 19.95
CA TYR A 27 -1.42 -3.64 20.75
C TYR A 27 -1.92 -4.62 21.81
N GLU A 28 -2.09 -5.89 21.47
CA GLU A 28 -2.50 -6.96 22.40
C GLU A 28 -1.46 -7.21 23.50
N ALA A 29 -0.17 -7.05 23.19
CA ALA A 29 0.93 -7.12 24.16
C ALA A 29 1.09 -5.84 25.03
N GLY A 30 0.22 -4.83 24.85
CA GLY A 30 0.27 -3.60 25.64
C GLY A 30 1.32 -2.57 25.20
N HIS A 31 2.06 -2.82 24.12
CA HIS A 31 3.07 -1.89 23.58
C HIS A 31 2.46 -0.72 22.77
N GLY A 32 1.15 -0.77 22.49
CA GLY A 32 0.43 0.29 21.79
C GLY A 32 0.68 0.33 20.28
N HIS A 33 0.75 1.54 19.71
CA HIS A 33 0.81 1.75 18.26
C HIS A 33 2.19 1.43 17.68
N LEU A 34 2.26 0.43 16.79
CA LEU A 34 3.44 0.18 15.97
C LEU A 34 3.62 1.30 14.93
N SER A 35 4.67 2.11 15.07
CA SER A 35 4.92 3.23 14.16
C SER A 35 5.07 2.79 12.69
N GLY A 36 4.72 3.67 11.76
CA GLY A 36 4.88 3.42 10.33
C GLY A 36 6.34 3.16 9.93
N TYR A 37 7.29 3.89 10.53
CA TYR A 37 8.72 3.70 10.28
C TYR A 37 9.19 2.31 10.71
N THR A 38 8.87 1.88 11.93
CA THR A 38 9.21 0.54 12.41
C THR A 38 8.52 -0.54 11.58
N GLY A 39 7.25 -0.32 11.21
CA GLY A 39 6.53 -1.20 10.31
C GLY A 39 7.19 -1.34 8.94
N GLN A 40 7.69 -0.24 8.36
CA GLN A 40 8.40 -0.28 7.08
C GLN A 40 9.71 -1.07 7.19
N ARG A 41 10.48 -0.89 8.27
CA ARG A 41 11.68 -1.69 8.50
C ARG A 41 11.35 -3.19 8.57
N LEU A 42 10.42 -3.57 9.45
CA LEU A 42 10.07 -4.97 9.68
C LEU A 42 9.46 -5.66 8.45
N VAL A 43 8.52 -5.00 7.77
CA VAL A 43 7.74 -5.64 6.70
C VAL A 43 8.39 -5.46 5.34
N VAL A 44 9.04 -4.31 5.09
CA VAL A 44 9.60 -4.00 3.77
C VAL A 44 11.09 -4.26 3.70
N THR A 45 11.89 -3.78 4.66
CA THR A 45 13.34 -3.98 4.63
C THR A 45 13.69 -5.42 5.00
N ASP A 46 13.32 -5.83 6.22
CA ASP A 46 13.65 -7.15 6.74
C ASP A 46 12.87 -8.23 5.97
N GLY A 47 11.59 -7.98 5.66
CA GLY A 47 10.79 -8.88 4.81
C GLY A 47 11.39 -9.09 3.41
N ARG A 48 12.01 -8.08 2.80
CA ARG A 48 12.71 -8.30 1.53
C ARG A 48 14.03 -9.05 1.71
N ALA A 49 14.68 -8.98 2.86
CA ALA A 49 15.88 -9.75 3.14
C ALA A 49 15.57 -11.22 3.45
N ASN A 50 14.39 -11.51 4.02
CA ASN A 50 13.94 -12.86 4.35
C ASN A 50 13.77 -13.72 3.07
N PRO A 51 14.39 -14.91 3.00
CA PRO A 51 14.23 -15.85 1.88
C PRO A 51 12.77 -16.22 1.54
N GLU A 52 11.91 -16.39 2.53
CA GLU A 52 10.50 -16.78 2.34
C GLU A 52 9.67 -15.70 1.63
N THR A 53 10.08 -14.44 1.79
CA THR A 53 9.40 -13.26 1.24
C THR A 53 10.28 -12.50 0.23
N ALA A 54 11.31 -13.15 -0.30
CA ALA A 54 12.25 -12.57 -1.26
C ALA A 54 11.55 -12.13 -2.57
N TRP A 55 10.42 -12.73 -2.92
CA TRP A 55 9.57 -12.35 -4.06
C TRP A 55 9.07 -10.90 -3.99
N LEU A 56 9.08 -10.26 -2.80
CA LEU A 56 8.84 -8.82 -2.68
C LEU A 56 9.90 -7.98 -3.42
N LYS A 57 11.11 -8.50 -3.69
CA LYS A 57 12.14 -7.76 -4.44
C LYS A 57 11.75 -7.47 -5.89
N GLU A 58 10.82 -8.23 -6.46
CA GLU A 58 10.29 -8.06 -7.82
C GLU A 58 9.59 -6.71 -8.02
N PHE A 59 9.11 -6.08 -6.94
CA PHE A 59 8.31 -4.85 -7.02
C PHE A 59 9.07 -3.62 -6.46
N PRO A 60 8.58 -2.40 -6.74
CA PRO A 60 9.17 -1.18 -6.18
C PRO A 60 8.90 -1.09 -4.68
N SER A 61 9.96 -0.94 -3.87
CA SER A 61 9.84 -0.80 -2.41
C SER A 61 9.00 0.40 -1.99
N GLY A 62 9.00 1.46 -2.79
CA GLY A 62 8.17 2.65 -2.59
C GLY A 62 6.68 2.36 -2.46
N VAL A 63 6.17 1.40 -3.23
CA VAL A 63 4.74 1.01 -3.19
C VAL A 63 4.39 0.35 -1.85
N PHE A 64 5.29 -0.50 -1.36
CA PHE A 64 5.12 -1.15 -0.07
C PHE A 64 5.19 -0.16 1.10
N ARG A 65 6.10 0.81 1.04
CA ARG A 65 6.19 1.88 2.04
C ARG A 65 4.88 2.67 2.13
N GLY A 66 4.28 3.04 0.99
CA GLY A 66 2.96 3.68 0.95
C GLY A 66 1.85 2.83 1.58
N SER A 67 1.83 1.53 1.26
CA SER A 67 0.87 0.58 1.83
C SER A 67 0.98 0.47 3.36
N VAL A 68 2.20 0.37 3.90
CA VAL A 68 2.46 0.36 5.34
C VAL A 68 2.03 1.68 5.98
N THR A 69 2.37 2.82 5.40
CA THR A 69 1.99 4.13 5.94
C THR A 69 0.48 4.24 6.10
N ARG A 70 -0.30 3.87 5.08
CA ARG A 70 -1.77 3.90 5.17
C ARG A 70 -2.32 2.95 6.22
N ALA A 71 -1.73 1.76 6.33
CA ALA A 71 -2.10 0.80 7.37
C ALA A 71 -1.82 1.37 8.78
N ALA A 72 -0.67 2.02 8.95
CA ALA A 72 -0.27 2.64 10.21
C ALA A 72 -1.17 3.80 10.60
N THR A 73 -1.46 4.72 9.69
CA THR A 73 -2.40 5.82 9.95
C THR A 73 -3.78 5.30 10.35
N GLY A 74 -4.28 4.25 9.69
CA GLY A 74 -5.55 3.62 10.05
C GLY A 74 -5.53 3.01 11.45
N HIS A 75 -4.45 2.33 11.82
CA HIS A 75 -4.28 1.74 13.15
C HIS A 75 -4.10 2.79 14.25
N GLN A 76 -3.34 3.84 13.99
CA GLN A 76 -3.20 4.97 14.91
C GLN A 76 -4.55 5.65 15.15
N SER A 77 -5.34 5.86 14.08
CA SER A 77 -6.68 6.45 14.18
C SER A 77 -7.62 5.58 15.02
N PHE A 78 -7.54 4.26 14.88
CA PHE A 78 -8.28 3.32 15.73
C PHE A 78 -7.91 3.48 17.21
N ILE A 79 -6.62 3.48 17.54
CA ILE A 79 -6.15 3.62 18.93
C ILE A 79 -6.62 4.97 19.51
N ALA A 80 -6.45 6.06 18.77
CA ALA A 80 -6.89 7.40 19.19
C ALA A 80 -8.40 7.48 19.40
N SER A 81 -9.17 6.75 18.60
CA SER A 81 -10.62 6.66 18.72
C SER A 81 -11.04 5.86 19.96
N THR A 82 -10.35 4.75 20.26
CA THR A 82 -10.62 3.96 21.48
C THR A 82 -10.24 4.69 22.77
N SER A 83 -9.22 5.55 22.73
CA SER A 83 -8.75 6.32 23.89
C SER A 83 -9.46 7.67 24.07
N GLY A 84 -10.49 7.97 23.28
CA GLY A 84 -11.23 9.24 23.35
C GLY A 84 -10.46 10.48 22.88
N ARG A 85 -9.30 10.33 22.22
CA ARG A 85 -8.48 11.45 21.71
C ARG A 85 -9.00 12.02 20.40
N ARG A 86 -9.91 11.31 19.74
CA ARG A 86 -10.52 11.72 18.47
C ARG A 86 -12.01 11.97 18.67
N ASN A 87 -12.48 13.12 18.22
CA ASN A 87 -13.91 13.45 18.18
C ASN A 87 -14.65 12.59 17.13
N GLY A 88 -15.86 12.17 17.47
CA GLY A 88 -16.76 11.42 16.60
C GLY A 88 -16.88 9.92 16.95
N PRO A 89 -17.55 9.13 16.08
CA PRO A 89 -17.84 7.73 16.33
C PRO A 89 -16.59 6.89 16.56
N ARG A 90 -16.70 5.89 17.45
CA ARG A 90 -15.64 4.92 17.68
C ARG A 90 -15.34 4.15 16.39
N LEU A 91 -14.08 4.15 15.98
CA LEU A 91 -13.62 3.36 14.84
C LEU A 91 -13.48 1.90 15.24
N GLY A 92 -13.88 1.01 14.34
CA GLY A 92 -13.62 -0.42 14.48
C GLY A 92 -12.13 -0.76 14.29
N ARG A 93 -11.73 -1.91 14.84
CA ARG A 93 -10.37 -2.44 14.69
C ARG A 93 -10.01 -2.58 13.20
N PRO A 94 -8.83 -2.10 12.74
CA PRO A 94 -8.42 -2.26 11.35
C PRO A 94 -8.39 -3.71 10.94
N ARG A 95 -8.92 -4.01 9.76
CA ARG A 95 -9.03 -5.37 9.22
C ARG A 95 -7.99 -5.61 8.13
N SER A 96 -7.48 -6.83 8.07
CA SER A 96 -6.70 -7.30 6.93
C SER A 96 -7.52 -7.17 5.65
N LYS A 97 -6.90 -6.72 4.57
CA LYS A 97 -7.49 -6.61 3.25
C LYS A 97 -7.70 -8.00 2.63
N LYS A 98 -8.81 -8.15 1.91
CA LYS A 98 -9.13 -9.32 1.10
C LYS A 98 -8.99 -9.00 -0.39
N LYS A 99 -8.98 -10.02 -1.26
CA LYS A 99 -9.07 -9.80 -2.71
C LYS A 99 -10.47 -9.31 -3.04
N THR A 100 -10.55 -8.27 -3.86
CA THR A 100 -11.79 -7.65 -4.36
C THR A 100 -11.63 -7.36 -5.85
N ALA A 101 -12.73 -7.19 -6.56
CA ALA A 101 -12.70 -6.82 -7.99
C ALA A 101 -11.95 -5.50 -8.22
N ARG A 102 -12.18 -4.50 -7.36
CA ARG A 102 -11.42 -3.26 -7.34
C ARG A 102 -10.15 -3.42 -6.52
N GLN A 103 -8.99 -3.15 -7.12
CA GLN A 103 -7.67 -3.24 -6.49
C GLN A 103 -6.97 -1.88 -6.63
N SER A 104 -6.06 -1.55 -5.71
CA SER A 104 -5.27 -0.34 -5.82
C SER A 104 -3.91 -0.49 -5.16
N ALA A 105 -2.95 0.28 -5.66
CA ALA A 105 -1.63 0.46 -5.09
C ALA A 105 -1.20 1.92 -5.29
N GLU A 106 -0.43 2.46 -4.35
CA GLU A 106 0.07 3.83 -4.42
C GLU A 106 1.55 3.81 -4.78
N PHE A 107 1.89 4.55 -5.82
CA PHE A 107 3.26 4.71 -6.26
C PHE A 107 3.78 6.07 -5.82
N PRO A 108 4.99 6.15 -5.24
CA PRO A 108 5.63 7.44 -5.07
C PRO A 108 5.89 8.06 -6.45
N ARG A 109 5.94 9.39 -6.52
CA ARG A 109 6.12 10.13 -7.77
C ARG A 109 7.33 9.67 -8.60
N ALA A 110 8.40 9.24 -7.95
CA ALA A 110 9.60 8.72 -8.61
C ALA A 110 9.44 7.30 -9.21
N ALA A 111 8.33 6.60 -8.95
CA ALA A 111 8.11 5.22 -9.37
C ALA A 111 7.10 5.06 -10.52
N PHE A 112 6.65 6.17 -11.12
CA PHE A 112 5.82 6.16 -12.32
C PHE A 112 6.11 7.37 -13.22
N SER A 113 5.73 7.26 -14.49
CA SER A 113 5.76 8.37 -15.44
C SER A 113 4.52 8.33 -16.34
N ILE A 114 4.00 9.49 -16.70
CA ILE A 114 2.87 9.66 -17.62
C ILE A 114 3.36 10.39 -18.87
N ARG A 115 3.09 9.84 -20.07
CA ARG A 115 3.44 10.43 -21.37
C ARG A 115 2.21 10.59 -22.25
N GLY A 116 1.99 11.78 -22.82
CA GLY A 116 0.76 12.14 -23.51
C GLY A 116 -0.51 12.09 -22.64
N GLY A 117 -1.62 12.48 -23.26
CA GLY A 117 -2.96 12.50 -22.64
C GLY A 117 -3.25 13.75 -21.81
N TRP A 118 -4.51 13.87 -21.40
CA TRP A 118 -5.00 15.04 -20.68
C TRP A 118 -4.22 15.32 -19.40
N GLU A 119 -3.85 14.26 -18.64
CA GLU A 119 -3.23 14.38 -17.32
C GLU A 119 -1.85 15.07 -17.32
N ASN A 120 -1.11 15.08 -18.44
CA ASN A 120 0.20 15.76 -18.49
C ASN A 120 0.29 16.89 -19.53
N THR A 121 -0.50 16.84 -20.61
CA THR A 121 -0.36 17.77 -21.74
C THR A 121 -1.63 18.59 -21.97
N ARG A 122 -2.75 18.26 -21.29
CA ARG A 122 -4.09 18.79 -21.57
C ARG A 122 -4.53 18.62 -23.03
N ALA A 123 -3.82 17.80 -23.79
CA ALA A 123 -4.18 17.43 -25.15
C ALA A 123 -5.13 16.24 -25.12
N HIS A 124 -6.11 16.25 -26.03
CA HIS A 124 -6.97 15.10 -26.26
C HIS A 124 -6.16 13.97 -26.89
N GLY A 125 -6.30 12.74 -26.37
CA GLY A 125 -5.57 11.56 -26.83
C GLY A 125 -5.23 10.60 -25.70
N VAL A 126 -4.77 9.40 -26.06
CA VAL A 126 -4.45 8.34 -25.11
C VAL A 126 -3.12 8.66 -24.41
N GLY A 127 -3.16 8.78 -23.09
CA GLY A 127 -1.96 8.85 -22.25
C GLY A 127 -1.36 7.46 -22.01
N GLN A 128 -0.05 7.40 -21.82
CA GLN A 128 0.66 6.18 -21.45
C GLN A 128 1.17 6.30 -20.01
N LEU A 129 0.65 5.46 -19.13
CA LEU A 129 1.17 5.29 -17.77
C LEU A 129 2.25 4.20 -17.77
N LYS A 130 3.45 4.53 -17.32
CA LYS A 130 4.52 3.55 -17.09
C LYS A 130 4.80 3.44 -15.60
N LEU A 131 4.79 2.21 -15.11
CA LEU A 131 5.04 1.88 -13.71
C LEU A 131 6.41 1.19 -13.57
N SER A 132 7.20 1.64 -12.60
CA SER A 132 8.50 1.03 -12.29
C SER A 132 8.37 -0.46 -12.01
N LYS A 133 9.23 -1.30 -12.62
CA LYS A 133 9.24 -2.77 -12.54
C LYS A 133 7.97 -3.50 -13.00
N ILE A 134 6.97 -2.79 -13.53
CA ILE A 134 5.75 -3.39 -14.10
C ILE A 134 5.70 -3.17 -15.62
N GLY A 135 6.05 -1.98 -16.09
CA GLY A 135 6.00 -1.61 -17.50
C GLY A 135 4.84 -0.65 -17.83
N PRO A 136 4.52 -0.48 -19.13
CA PRO A 136 3.38 0.32 -19.56
C PRO A 136 2.06 -0.32 -19.13
N VAL A 137 1.10 0.53 -18.78
CA VAL A 137 -0.27 0.19 -18.41
C VAL A 137 -1.17 1.11 -19.19
N ASP A 138 -2.08 0.52 -19.97
CA ASP A 138 -3.05 1.29 -20.74
C ASP A 138 -4.06 1.92 -19.77
N SER A 139 -4.13 3.26 -19.75
CA SER A 139 -5.29 3.95 -19.22
C SER A 139 -6.42 3.72 -20.20
N HIS A 140 -7.24 2.70 -19.95
CA HIS A 140 -8.54 2.64 -20.60
C HIS A 140 -9.36 3.75 -19.98
N ASP A 141 -9.52 4.84 -20.75
CA ASP A 141 -10.45 5.91 -20.41
C ASP A 141 -11.83 5.27 -20.26
N HIS A 142 -12.35 5.24 -19.03
CA HIS A 142 -13.79 5.08 -18.86
C HIS A 142 -14.38 6.46 -19.11
N ALA A 143 -14.88 6.63 -20.34
CA ALA A 143 -15.86 7.66 -20.66
C ALA A 143 -17.07 7.56 -19.72
#